data_AF-A0A8G2BMU5-F1
#
_entry.id   AF-A0A8G2BMU5-F1
#
_cell.length_a   1.000
_cell.length_b   1.000
_cell.length_c   1.000
_cell.angle_alpha   90.00
_cell.angle_beta   90.00
_cell.angle_gamma   90.00
#
_symmetry.space_group_name_H-M   'P 1'
#
loop_
_entity.id
_entity.type
_entity.pdbx_description
1 polymer ?
#
loop_
_entity_poly.entity_id
_entity_poly.type
_entity_poly.pdbx_seq_one_letter_code
_entity_poly.pdbx_strand_id
1 'polypeptide(L)'
;MSRANSVAFAQKLGLLMRVLGIVTHKQLYIRLKEINPGTGYRPELAYKWANGVASPRDPSVYDDLATLVDLNDGGYPVSGSVLRACSYQTFHGFLVAQYGTKVPKDEVEPSNPASTRQPTAERRGPEHDKPEDQIETPSDIGSANTLPAYIAGAYFVLSNAWSTLQRRYVLCGELIIRARADGTWMASYLERLPGGDLIMTGQIFRIGRSLQVTLVNTAFENVLAMTFLLPHAPGAVLSGIMSGTALHDTDMRPSAGRVLCIGMPYLKSASVADTATPNDRIGFGFAPGPAYLEGTTTAIANRLEVMGLDRELALLAASDVLPFLTEDGEAGVIQAGGGRTDAITRVLLQVGGRTDEENVTTIYPWS
;
A
#
# COMPACT_ATOMS: atom_id res chain seq x y z
N MET A 1 -5.76 35.34 6.76
CA MET A 1 -6.90 34.50 6.32
C MET A 1 -6.96 33.33 7.29
N SER A 2 -8.11 33.03 7.88
CA SER A 2 -8.23 32.00 8.94
C SER A 2 -7.96 30.60 8.40
N ARG A 3 -7.28 29.75 9.18
CA ARG A 3 -7.06 28.32 8.89
C ARG A 3 -8.36 27.56 8.60
N ALA A 4 -9.44 27.94 9.27
CA ALA A 4 -10.76 27.37 9.02
C ALA A 4 -11.23 27.57 7.57
N ASN A 5 -10.88 28.70 6.94
CA ASN A 5 -11.27 28.99 5.55
C ASN A 5 -10.45 28.19 4.53
N SER A 6 -9.18 27.88 4.83
CA SER A 6 -8.34 27.08 3.93
C SER A 6 -8.68 25.59 4.01
N VAL A 7 -8.98 25.07 5.21
CA VAL A 7 -9.50 23.71 5.39
C VAL A 7 -10.86 23.54 4.71
N ALA A 8 -11.78 24.49 4.89
CA ALA A 8 -13.07 24.46 4.21
C ALA A 8 -12.92 24.52 2.68
N PHE A 9 -11.99 25.34 2.16
CA PHE A 9 -11.73 25.38 0.71
C PHE A 9 -11.16 24.05 0.19
N ALA A 10 -10.24 23.42 0.93
CA ALA A 10 -9.66 22.13 0.57
C ALA A 10 -10.73 21.04 0.44
N GLN A 11 -11.63 20.95 1.42
CA GLN A 11 -12.75 20.00 1.40
C GLN A 11 -13.67 20.24 0.20
N LYS A 12 -14.01 21.51 -0.09
CA LYS A 12 -14.82 21.91 -1.25
C LYS A 12 -14.14 21.55 -2.58
N LEU A 13 -12.85 21.85 -2.72
CA LEU A 13 -12.06 21.54 -3.92
C LEU A 13 -11.94 20.02 -4.15
N GLY A 14 -11.69 19.25 -3.08
CA GLY A 14 -11.60 17.79 -3.17
C GLY A 14 -12.93 17.13 -3.48
N LEU A 15 -14.05 17.66 -2.99
CA LEU A 15 -15.38 17.18 -3.36
C LEU A 15 -15.69 17.51 -4.83
N LEU A 16 -15.39 18.72 -5.29
CA LEU A 16 -15.55 19.14 -6.68
C LEU A 16 -14.78 18.23 -7.65
N MET A 17 -13.50 17.95 -7.39
CA MET A 17 -12.68 17.09 -8.24
C MET A 17 -13.22 15.66 -8.30
N ARG A 18 -13.72 15.12 -7.17
CA ARG A 18 -14.36 13.80 -7.12
C ARG A 18 -15.65 13.76 -7.96
N VAL A 19 -16.52 14.76 -7.82
CA VAL A 19 -17.79 14.83 -8.57
C VAL A 19 -17.55 14.94 -10.09
N LEU A 20 -16.49 15.64 -10.50
CA LEU A 20 -16.12 15.79 -11.92
C LEU A 20 -15.26 14.65 -12.47
N GLY A 21 -14.86 13.67 -11.65
CA GLY A 21 -13.98 12.58 -12.07
C GLY A 21 -12.56 13.02 -12.44
N ILE A 22 -12.10 14.15 -11.90
CA ILE A 22 -10.80 14.74 -12.20
C ILE A 22 -9.77 14.23 -11.19
N VAL A 23 -8.76 13.50 -11.67
CA VAL A 23 -7.77 12.82 -10.82
C VAL A 23 -6.51 13.65 -10.56
N THR A 24 -6.27 14.72 -11.33
CA THR A 24 -5.11 15.61 -11.14
C THR A 24 -5.45 17.09 -11.24
N HIS A 25 -4.71 17.94 -10.52
CA HIS A 25 -4.85 19.40 -10.64
C HIS A 25 -4.44 19.95 -12.02
N LYS A 26 -3.62 19.22 -12.79
CA LYS A 26 -3.32 19.55 -14.19
C LYS A 26 -4.53 19.37 -15.10
N GLN A 27 -5.28 18.28 -14.92
CA GLN A 27 -6.55 18.08 -15.64
C GLN A 27 -7.60 19.11 -15.23
N LEU A 28 -7.69 19.47 -13.95
CA LEU A 28 -8.58 20.55 -13.49
C LEU A 28 -8.22 21.88 -14.16
N TYR A 29 -6.94 22.21 -14.23
CA TYR A 29 -6.46 23.41 -14.90
C TYR A 29 -6.80 23.44 -16.41
N ILE A 30 -6.68 22.31 -17.10
CA ILE A 30 -7.09 22.21 -18.52
C ILE A 30 -8.58 22.53 -18.67
N ARG A 31 -9.45 21.94 -17.83
CA ARG A 31 -10.89 22.21 -17.85
C ARG A 31 -11.23 23.67 -17.51
N LEU A 32 -10.53 24.26 -16.55
CA LEU A 32 -10.71 25.68 -16.21
C LEU A 32 -10.22 26.60 -17.35
N LYS A 33 -9.18 26.21 -18.10
CA LYS A 33 -8.70 26.95 -19.27
C LYS A 33 -9.67 26.91 -20.46
N GLU A 34 -10.46 25.85 -20.60
CA GLU A 34 -11.53 25.75 -21.60
C GLU A 34 -12.66 26.74 -21.32
N ILE A 35 -12.92 27.06 -20.05
CA ILE A 35 -13.96 28.02 -19.61
C ILE A 35 -13.40 29.44 -19.57
N ASN A 36 -12.22 29.61 -18.99
CA ASN A 36 -11.53 30.89 -18.86
C ASN A 36 -10.04 30.73 -19.22
N PRO A 37 -9.64 31.10 -20.44
CA PRO A 37 -8.23 31.10 -20.86
C PRO A 37 -7.33 31.96 -19.97
N GLY A 38 -7.88 32.91 -19.22
CA GLY A 38 -7.19 33.77 -18.25
C GLY A 38 -7.18 33.26 -16.81
N THR A 39 -7.65 32.04 -16.53
CA THR A 39 -7.84 31.53 -15.15
C THR A 39 -6.64 31.81 -14.25
N GLY A 40 -6.91 32.27 -13.03
CA GLY A 40 -5.91 32.44 -11.96
C GLY A 40 -5.45 31.11 -11.34
N TYR A 41 -6.09 30.00 -11.70
CA TYR A 41 -5.76 28.68 -11.19
C TYR A 41 -4.37 28.25 -11.70
N ARG A 42 -3.49 27.82 -10.78
CA ARG A 42 -2.13 27.38 -11.07
C ARG A 42 -1.89 26.01 -10.42
N PRO A 43 -1.62 24.93 -11.18
CA PRO A 43 -1.40 23.60 -10.62
C PRO A 43 -0.32 23.54 -9.53
N GLU A 44 0.70 24.41 -9.64
CA GLU A 44 1.84 24.48 -8.71
C GLU A 44 1.41 25.01 -7.32
N LEU A 45 0.35 25.83 -7.28
CA LEU A 45 -0.23 26.37 -6.04
C LEU A 45 -1.38 25.50 -5.53
N ALA A 46 -2.04 24.77 -6.42
CA ALA A 46 -3.19 23.94 -6.10
C ALA A 46 -2.91 22.88 -5.03
N TYR A 47 -1.69 22.34 -4.97
CA TYR A 47 -1.30 21.39 -3.92
C TYR A 47 -1.41 22.00 -2.51
N LYS A 48 -1.08 23.29 -2.35
CA LYS A 48 -1.26 23.99 -1.06
C LYS A 48 -2.73 24.23 -0.73
N TRP A 49 -3.58 24.35 -1.74
CA TRP A 49 -5.01 24.54 -1.55
C TRP A 49 -5.74 23.25 -1.23
N ALA A 50 -5.38 22.15 -1.90
CA ALA A 50 -5.96 20.83 -1.66
C ALA A 50 -5.61 20.26 -0.28
N ASN A 51 -4.46 20.66 0.28
CA ASN A 51 -4.03 20.26 1.62
C ASN A 51 -4.47 21.23 2.72
N GLY A 52 -5.31 22.23 2.42
CA GLY A 52 -5.80 23.18 3.42
C GLY A 52 -4.75 24.15 3.98
N VAL A 53 -3.51 24.12 3.46
CA VAL A 53 -2.38 24.97 3.87
C VAL A 53 -2.61 26.44 3.48
N ALA A 54 -3.29 26.67 2.36
CA ALA A 54 -3.66 27.99 1.89
C ALA A 54 -5.00 27.93 1.15
N SER A 55 -5.57 29.10 0.85
CA SER A 55 -6.68 29.23 -0.07
C SER A 55 -6.28 30.17 -1.20
N PRO A 56 -6.92 30.11 -2.38
CA PRO A 56 -6.68 31.08 -3.45
C PRO A 56 -6.85 32.50 -2.93
N ARG A 57 -5.85 33.34 -3.20
CA ARG A 57 -5.89 34.78 -2.90
C ARG A 57 -6.57 35.56 -4.00
N ASP A 58 -6.45 35.07 -5.23
CA ASP A 58 -7.13 35.59 -6.41
C ASP A 58 -8.61 35.18 -6.37
N PRO A 59 -9.55 36.14 -6.31
CA PRO A 59 -10.98 35.86 -6.30
C PRO A 59 -11.46 35.13 -7.56
N SER A 60 -10.82 35.35 -8.72
CA SER A 60 -11.22 34.76 -10.00
C SER A 60 -11.19 33.23 -9.98
N VAL A 61 -10.33 32.63 -9.15
CA VAL A 61 -10.26 31.17 -8.98
C VAL A 61 -11.57 30.61 -8.44
N TYR A 62 -12.26 31.33 -7.54
CA TYR A 62 -13.54 30.87 -7.01
C TYR A 62 -14.65 31.03 -8.03
N ASP A 63 -14.61 32.07 -8.86
CA ASP A 63 -15.58 32.29 -9.94
C ASP A 63 -15.43 31.23 -11.04
N ASP A 64 -14.20 30.91 -11.43
CA ASP A 64 -13.90 29.87 -12.41
C ASP A 64 -14.38 28.49 -11.92
N LEU A 65 -14.16 28.19 -10.63
CA LEU A 65 -14.63 26.93 -10.02
C LEU A 65 -16.15 26.88 -9.95
N ALA A 66 -16.83 27.95 -9.52
CA ALA A 66 -18.28 28.00 -9.45
C ALA A 66 -18.92 27.81 -10.84
N THR A 67 -18.31 28.39 -11.87
CA THR A 67 -18.71 28.25 -13.28
C THR A 67 -18.48 26.82 -13.78
N LEU A 68 -17.34 26.20 -13.45
CA LEU A 68 -17.02 24.84 -13.88
C LEU A 68 -18.01 23.80 -13.37
N VAL A 69 -18.51 23.96 -12.13
CA VAL A 69 -19.53 23.07 -11.56
C VAL A 69 -20.97 23.51 -11.78
N ASP A 70 -21.18 24.62 -12.50
CA ASP A 70 -22.50 25.19 -12.82
C ASP A 70 -23.43 25.22 -11.59
N LEU A 71 -22.91 25.73 -10.47
CA LEU A 71 -23.66 25.71 -9.21
C LEU A 71 -24.84 26.67 -9.27
N ASN A 72 -26.00 26.20 -8.82
CA ASN A 72 -27.21 26.98 -8.71
C ASN A 72 -27.79 26.90 -7.29
N ASP A 73 -28.28 28.03 -6.78
CA ASP A 73 -29.07 28.12 -5.55
C ASP A 73 -30.45 28.68 -5.89
N GLY A 74 -31.49 27.87 -5.76
CA GLY A 74 -32.87 28.29 -6.06
C GLY A 74 -33.11 28.83 -7.48
N GLY A 75 -32.30 28.40 -8.47
CA GLY A 75 -32.40 28.84 -9.87
C GLY A 75 -31.51 30.03 -10.25
N TYR A 76 -30.66 30.51 -9.32
CA TYR A 76 -29.68 31.56 -9.58
C TYR A 76 -28.25 31.01 -9.53
N PRO A 77 -27.35 31.43 -10.45
CA PRO A 77 -25.95 31.01 -10.42
C PRO A 77 -25.26 31.43 -9.12
N VAL A 78 -24.56 30.50 -8.50
CA VAL A 78 -23.74 30.75 -7.31
C VAL A 78 -22.45 31.47 -7.73
N SER A 79 -22.17 32.63 -7.15
CA SER A 79 -20.93 33.36 -7.42
C SER A 79 -19.71 32.74 -6.70
N GLY A 80 -18.50 33.06 -7.17
CA GLY A 80 -17.27 32.65 -6.49
C GLY A 80 -17.15 33.24 -5.08
N SER A 81 -17.75 34.40 -4.80
CA SER A 81 -17.82 34.96 -3.45
C SER A 81 -18.63 34.09 -2.48
N VAL A 82 -19.74 33.52 -2.94
CA VAL A 82 -20.54 32.56 -2.17
C VAL A 82 -19.77 31.25 -2.00
N LEU A 83 -19.15 30.73 -3.07
CA LEU A 83 -18.31 29.53 -3.00
C LEU A 83 -17.14 29.71 -2.02
N ARG A 84 -16.56 30.91 -1.94
CA ARG A 84 -15.51 31.24 -0.98
C ARG A 84 -16.01 31.23 0.46
N ALA A 85 -17.18 31.83 0.73
CA ALA A 85 -17.69 32.06 2.08
C ALA A 85 -18.52 30.90 2.66
N CYS A 86 -19.12 30.05 1.82
CA CYS A 86 -20.03 29.01 2.28
C CYS A 86 -19.29 27.90 3.07
N SER A 87 -20.03 27.26 3.98
CA SER A 87 -19.56 26.07 4.70
C SER A 87 -19.40 24.87 3.75
N TYR A 88 -18.69 23.84 4.19
CA TYR A 88 -18.60 22.58 3.45
C TYR A 88 -19.98 21.96 3.22
N GLN A 89 -20.82 21.93 4.26
CA GLN A 89 -22.17 21.36 4.22
C GLN A 89 -23.06 22.10 3.22
N THR A 90 -22.98 23.43 3.18
CA THR A 90 -23.71 24.26 2.20
C THR A 90 -23.23 23.95 0.78
N PHE A 91 -21.92 23.85 0.56
CA PHE A 91 -21.35 23.50 -0.74
C PHE A 91 -21.71 22.08 -1.19
N HIS A 92 -21.69 21.11 -0.28
CA HIS A 92 -22.16 19.74 -0.53
C HIS A 92 -23.63 19.76 -0.96
N GLY A 93 -24.47 20.56 -0.29
CA GLY A 93 -25.87 20.78 -0.68
C GLY A 93 -26.02 21.28 -2.13
N PHE A 94 -25.21 22.27 -2.55
CA PHE A 94 -25.22 22.75 -3.93
C PHE A 94 -24.82 21.67 -4.93
N LEU A 95 -23.79 20.88 -4.62
CA LEU A 95 -23.37 19.78 -5.49
C LEU A 95 -24.41 18.65 -5.56
N VAL A 96 -25.09 18.33 -4.45
CA VAL A 96 -26.18 17.34 -4.45
C VAL A 96 -27.35 17.82 -5.30
N ALA A 97 -27.70 19.10 -5.21
CA ALA A 97 -28.76 19.68 -6.04
C ALA A 97 -28.44 19.60 -7.54
N GLN A 98 -27.18 19.82 -7.93
CA GLN A 98 -26.75 19.82 -9.33
C GLN A 98 -26.42 18.42 -9.88
N TYR A 99 -25.80 17.55 -9.09
CA TYR A 99 -25.24 16.27 -9.55
C TYR A 99 -25.92 15.02 -8.95
N GLY A 100 -26.86 15.19 -8.02
CA GLY A 100 -27.68 14.11 -7.47
C GLY A 100 -26.86 12.95 -6.89
N THR A 101 -27.08 11.75 -7.41
CA THR A 101 -26.45 10.50 -6.94
C THR A 101 -24.94 10.39 -7.22
N LYS A 102 -24.35 11.34 -7.97
CA LYS A 102 -22.90 11.37 -8.25
C LYS A 102 -22.08 11.98 -7.11
N VAL A 103 -22.72 12.55 -6.09
CA VAL A 103 -22.04 13.10 -4.91
C VAL A 103 -21.85 11.98 -3.87
N PRO A 104 -20.62 11.68 -3.42
CA PRO A 104 -20.37 10.69 -2.36
C PRO A 104 -21.12 11.04 -1.07
N LYS A 105 -21.71 10.05 -0.38
CA LYS A 105 -22.40 10.27 0.91
C LYS A 105 -21.38 10.51 2.02
N ASP A 106 -21.54 11.59 2.79
CA ASP A 106 -20.67 11.94 3.93
C ASP A 106 -20.87 10.98 5.13
N GLU A 107 -19.78 10.38 5.63
CA GLU A 107 -19.70 9.72 6.94
C GLU A 107 -18.68 10.45 7.83
N VAL A 108 -19.08 11.48 8.59
CA VAL A 108 -18.26 12.01 9.72
C VAL A 108 -19.12 12.67 10.81
N GLU A 109 -18.91 12.27 12.08
CA GLU A 109 -18.72 13.06 13.34
C GLU A 109 -19.35 12.40 14.63
N PRO A 110 -19.01 12.79 15.88
CA PRO A 110 -17.70 12.78 16.56
C PRO A 110 -17.78 12.20 18.01
N SER A 111 -16.69 11.71 18.62
CA SER A 111 -16.62 11.64 20.10
C SER A 111 -15.20 11.51 20.65
N ASN A 112 -14.86 12.46 21.53
CA ASN A 112 -13.85 12.34 22.56
C ASN A 112 -14.57 12.64 23.89
N PRO A 113 -14.33 11.87 24.96
CA PRO A 113 -13.87 12.55 26.16
C PRO A 113 -12.79 11.80 26.95
N ALA A 114 -11.79 12.59 27.35
CA ALA A 114 -11.10 12.60 28.64
C ALA A 114 -10.28 11.36 29.09
N SER A 115 -8.96 11.56 29.17
CA SER A 115 -8.20 11.06 30.33
C SER A 115 -7.17 12.07 30.80
N THR A 116 -7.51 12.66 31.94
CA THR A 116 -6.71 13.35 32.95
C THR A 116 -5.36 12.68 33.19
N ARG A 117 -4.25 13.42 33.04
CA ARG A 117 -3.07 13.35 33.93
C ARG A 117 -2.15 14.56 33.71
N GLN A 118 -2.27 15.52 34.62
CA GLN A 118 -1.26 16.55 34.90
C GLN A 118 -0.06 15.89 35.61
N PRO A 119 1.17 16.39 35.38
CA PRO A 119 1.80 17.15 36.46
C PRO A 119 2.30 18.54 36.03
N THR A 120 1.90 19.53 36.83
CA THR A 120 2.56 20.82 37.13
C THR A 120 4.05 20.66 37.49
N ALA A 121 4.96 21.61 37.31
CA ALA A 121 4.97 22.94 36.71
C ALA A 121 6.44 23.42 36.69
N GLU A 122 6.86 24.17 35.66
CA GLU A 122 7.66 25.40 35.83
C GLU A 122 7.60 26.27 34.57
N ARG A 123 7.70 27.58 34.79
CA ARG A 123 7.00 28.65 34.07
C ARG A 123 7.71 29.19 32.81
N ARG A 124 6.90 29.33 31.76
CA ARG A 124 6.72 30.45 30.80
C ARG A 124 7.95 31.10 30.13
N GLY A 125 8.13 30.73 28.86
CA GLY A 125 8.38 31.59 27.70
C GLY A 125 7.36 31.25 26.58
N PRO A 126 7.05 32.14 25.62
CA PRO A 126 5.92 31.96 24.69
C PRO A 126 6.15 30.74 23.78
N GLU A 127 5.27 29.75 23.92
CA GLU A 127 5.23 28.52 23.14
C GLU A 127 5.14 28.85 21.63
N HIS A 128 6.10 28.32 20.89
CA HIS A 128 5.99 28.17 19.44
C HIS A 128 4.88 27.15 19.17
N ASP A 129 3.69 27.62 18.78
CA ASP A 129 2.54 26.79 18.43
C ASP A 129 2.89 25.79 17.33
N LYS A 130 2.79 24.50 17.68
CA LYS A 130 3.03 23.35 16.81
C LYS A 130 1.91 23.24 15.74
N PRO A 131 2.24 22.70 14.55
CA PRO A 131 1.38 22.75 13.36
C PRO A 131 0.31 21.65 13.37
N GLU A 132 -0.96 21.97 13.10
CA GLU A 132 -2.10 21.01 13.15
C GLU A 132 -2.50 20.47 11.75
N ASP A 133 -1.60 20.35 10.77
CA ASP A 133 -1.90 19.85 9.40
C ASP A 133 -0.98 18.68 9.05
N GLN A 134 -1.04 17.61 9.84
CA GLN A 134 -0.44 16.33 9.44
C GLN A 134 -1.57 15.45 8.91
N ILE A 135 -1.56 15.19 7.60
CA ILE A 135 -2.28 14.03 7.04
C ILE A 135 -1.78 12.84 7.83
N GLU A 136 -2.68 12.07 8.43
CA GLU A 136 -2.29 10.78 8.99
C GLU A 136 -1.78 9.92 7.84
N THR A 137 -0.46 9.93 7.68
CA THR A 137 0.25 8.92 6.94
C THR A 137 -0.01 7.59 7.63
N PRO A 138 0.19 6.45 6.95
CA PRO A 138 0.15 5.15 7.60
C PRO A 138 1.04 5.08 8.87
N SER A 139 2.03 5.97 9.00
CA SER A 139 2.90 6.15 10.16
C SER A 139 2.21 6.78 11.38
N ASP A 140 1.13 7.53 11.18
CA ASP A 140 0.46 8.34 12.22
C ASP A 140 -0.69 7.58 12.93
N ILE A 141 -1.12 6.44 12.38
CA ILE A 141 -2.09 5.55 13.02
C ILE A 141 -1.42 4.88 14.22
N GLY A 142 -1.84 5.20 15.45
CA GLY A 142 -1.17 4.75 16.68
C GLY A 142 -1.07 3.22 16.90
N SER A 143 -1.88 2.41 16.21
CA SER A 143 -1.77 0.94 16.15
C SER A 143 -1.10 0.40 14.89
N ALA A 144 -0.89 1.24 13.88
CA ALA A 144 -0.03 0.90 12.76
C ALA A 144 1.42 0.90 13.23
N ASN A 145 2.26 0.09 12.59
CA ASN A 145 3.69 -0.08 12.88
C ASN A 145 4.06 -1.08 13.97
N THR A 146 3.15 -1.48 14.89
CA THR A 146 3.45 -2.66 15.73
C THR A 146 3.22 -3.94 14.93
N LEU A 147 4.25 -4.32 14.20
CA LEU A 147 4.32 -5.56 13.45
C LEU A 147 4.81 -6.68 14.39
N PRO A 148 4.23 -7.90 14.32
CA PRO A 148 4.72 -9.02 15.11
C PRO A 148 6.17 -9.37 14.75
N ALA A 149 7.05 -9.52 15.75
CA ALA A 149 8.47 -9.78 15.50
C ALA A 149 8.74 -11.02 14.62
N TYR A 150 7.84 -12.02 14.66
CA TYR A 150 7.96 -13.25 13.86
C TYR A 150 7.87 -13.04 12.35
N ILE A 151 7.47 -11.85 11.86
CA ILE A 151 7.48 -11.55 10.42
C ILE A 151 8.84 -11.04 9.94
N ALA A 152 9.75 -10.67 10.84
CA ALA A 152 11.10 -10.26 10.45
C ALA A 152 11.85 -11.45 9.85
N GLY A 153 12.54 -11.23 8.73
CA GLY A 153 13.34 -12.26 8.09
C GLY A 153 13.45 -12.11 6.57
N ALA A 154 14.12 -13.08 5.98
CA ALA A 154 14.23 -13.22 4.53
C ALA A 154 13.19 -14.21 4.01
N TYR A 155 12.59 -13.88 2.87
CA TYR A 155 11.55 -14.67 2.24
C TYR A 155 11.89 -14.91 0.77
N PHE A 156 11.62 -16.13 0.33
CA PHE A 156 11.59 -16.49 -1.07
C PHE A 156 10.23 -16.12 -1.67
N VAL A 157 10.23 -15.28 -2.69
CA VAL A 157 9.01 -14.72 -3.28
C VAL A 157 8.70 -15.43 -4.59
N LEU A 158 7.45 -15.83 -4.75
CA LEU A 158 6.90 -16.43 -5.95
C LEU A 158 5.66 -15.65 -6.39
N SER A 159 5.60 -15.29 -7.67
CA SER A 159 4.41 -14.69 -8.29
C SER A 159 4.26 -15.18 -9.73
N ASN A 160 3.08 -15.04 -10.31
CA ASN A 160 2.94 -15.28 -11.75
C ASN A 160 3.73 -14.22 -12.54
N ALA A 161 4.35 -14.60 -13.66
CA ALA A 161 4.99 -13.62 -14.53
C ALA A 161 3.94 -12.70 -15.18
N TRP A 162 4.14 -11.39 -15.07
CA TRP A 162 3.18 -10.39 -15.55
C TRP A 162 3.25 -10.15 -17.06
N SER A 163 4.42 -10.39 -17.68
CA SER A 163 4.57 -10.24 -19.12
C SER A 163 3.69 -11.26 -19.85
N THR A 164 2.93 -10.78 -20.83
CA THR A 164 2.06 -11.65 -21.64
C THR A 164 2.85 -12.69 -22.43
N LEU A 165 4.11 -12.40 -22.75
CA LEU A 165 5.02 -13.32 -23.43
C LEU A 165 5.55 -14.44 -22.51
N GLN A 166 5.36 -14.27 -21.20
CA GLN A 166 5.93 -15.15 -20.17
C GLN A 166 4.89 -15.75 -19.24
N ARG A 167 3.59 -15.74 -19.59
CA ARG A 167 2.48 -16.26 -18.76
C ARG A 167 2.65 -17.71 -18.27
N ARG A 168 3.51 -18.49 -18.92
CA ARG A 168 3.84 -19.86 -18.52
C ARG A 168 4.91 -19.96 -17.44
N TYR A 169 5.44 -18.83 -16.96
CA TYR A 169 6.53 -18.79 -16.00
C TYR A 169 6.07 -18.20 -14.67
N VAL A 170 6.70 -18.67 -13.60
CA VAL A 170 6.64 -18.09 -12.27
C VAL A 170 7.87 -17.23 -12.06
N LEU A 171 7.65 -16.00 -11.62
CA LEU A 171 8.69 -15.06 -11.26
C LEU A 171 9.14 -15.33 -9.82
N CYS A 172 10.46 -15.32 -9.64
CA CYS A 172 11.12 -15.54 -8.36
C CYS A 172 11.84 -14.27 -7.93
N GLY A 173 11.68 -13.93 -6.66
CA GLY A 173 12.38 -12.82 -6.03
C GLY A 173 12.71 -13.09 -4.57
N GLU A 174 13.26 -12.08 -3.92
CA GLU A 174 13.55 -12.11 -2.49
C GLU A 174 12.96 -10.90 -1.81
N LEU A 175 12.35 -11.13 -0.65
CA LEU A 175 11.83 -10.07 0.21
C LEU A 175 12.51 -10.17 1.56
N ILE A 176 13.13 -9.08 2.00
CA ILE A 176 13.72 -8.97 3.33
C ILE A 176 12.89 -7.98 4.14
N ILE A 177 12.34 -8.43 5.26
CA ILE A 177 11.58 -7.62 6.21
C ILE A 177 12.40 -7.44 7.47
N ARG A 178 12.65 -6.19 7.87
CA ARG A 178 13.43 -5.88 9.08
C ARG A 178 12.83 -4.71 9.84
N ALA A 179 12.88 -4.79 11.17
CA ALA A 179 12.74 -3.63 12.03
C ALA A 179 14.08 -2.87 12.06
N ARG A 180 14.02 -1.54 11.93
CA ARG A 180 15.15 -0.65 12.17
C ARG A 180 15.24 -0.30 13.65
N ALA A 181 16.41 0.21 14.05
CA ALA A 181 16.65 0.65 15.43
C ALA A 181 15.72 1.80 15.87
N ASP A 182 15.18 2.57 14.92
CA ASP A 182 14.20 3.63 15.17
C ASP A 182 12.75 3.11 15.30
N GLY A 183 12.54 1.79 15.24
CA GLY A 183 11.22 1.15 15.32
C GLY A 183 10.46 1.10 13.98
N THR A 184 10.99 1.69 12.90
CA THR A 184 10.37 1.60 11.58
C THR A 184 10.59 0.24 10.94
N TRP A 185 9.58 -0.27 10.24
CA TRP A 185 9.68 -1.54 9.52
C TRP A 185 9.94 -1.30 8.04
N MET A 186 10.93 -1.97 7.49
CA MET A 186 11.33 -1.84 6.09
C MET A 186 11.25 -3.17 5.38
N ALA A 187 10.84 -3.08 4.11
CA ALA A 187 10.93 -4.13 3.12
C ALA A 187 12.01 -3.79 2.10
N SER A 188 12.80 -4.78 1.71
CA SER A 188 13.69 -4.72 0.56
C SER A 188 13.39 -5.89 -0.35
N TYR A 189 13.14 -5.59 -1.62
CA TYR A 189 12.76 -6.56 -2.64
C TYR A 189 13.81 -6.63 -3.74
N LEU A 190 14.11 -7.84 -4.22
CA LEU A 190 15.04 -8.10 -5.30
C LEU A 190 14.44 -9.07 -6.31
N GLU A 191 14.53 -8.73 -7.59
CA GLU A 191 14.38 -9.66 -8.73
C GLU A 191 15.64 -9.61 -9.60
N ARG A 192 16.14 -10.78 -10.01
CA ARG A 192 17.30 -10.88 -10.92
C ARG A 192 16.86 -11.07 -12.36
N LEU A 193 16.41 -9.98 -12.95
CA LEU A 193 15.86 -10.00 -14.28
C LEU A 193 16.96 -10.13 -15.36
N PRO A 194 16.65 -10.62 -16.57
CA PRO A 194 17.64 -10.71 -17.67
C PRO A 194 18.31 -9.38 -18.02
N GLY A 195 17.64 -8.25 -17.76
CA GLY A 195 18.16 -6.90 -18.00
C GLY A 195 18.97 -6.30 -16.83
N GLY A 196 19.14 -7.03 -15.74
CA GLY A 196 19.79 -6.58 -14.51
C GLY A 196 18.91 -6.72 -13.28
N ASP A 197 19.50 -6.46 -12.11
CA ASP A 197 18.82 -6.61 -10.83
C ASP A 197 17.84 -5.45 -10.59
N LEU A 198 16.57 -5.78 -10.36
CA LEU A 198 15.57 -4.85 -9.85
C LEU A 198 15.60 -4.89 -8.33
N ILE A 199 16.15 -3.84 -7.71
CA ILE A 199 16.15 -3.67 -6.26
C ILE A 199 15.15 -2.58 -5.89
N MET A 200 14.24 -2.85 -4.96
CA MET A 200 13.24 -1.89 -4.51
C MET A 200 13.19 -1.87 -2.98
N THR A 201 12.93 -0.71 -2.40
CA THR A 201 12.83 -0.58 -0.93
C THR A 201 11.63 0.26 -0.54
N GLY A 202 11.06 -0.01 0.63
CA GLY A 202 9.86 0.68 1.10
C GLY A 202 9.57 0.40 2.56
N GLN A 203 8.81 1.30 3.19
CA GLN A 203 8.32 1.09 4.55
C GLN A 203 7.14 0.12 4.55
N ILE A 204 7.00 -0.65 5.64
CA ILE A 204 5.87 -1.55 5.87
C ILE A 204 4.95 -0.94 6.91
N PHE A 205 3.66 -0.91 6.60
CA PHE A 205 2.61 -0.48 7.51
C PHE A 205 1.67 -1.63 7.79
N ARG A 206 1.33 -1.84 9.07
CA ARG A 206 0.24 -2.73 9.44
C ARG A 206 -1.03 -1.91 9.61
N ILE A 207 -2.08 -2.24 8.85
CA ILE A 207 -3.40 -1.64 9.01
C ILE A 207 -4.39 -2.79 9.21
N GLY A 208 -4.85 -2.97 10.45
CA GLY A 208 -5.70 -4.08 10.85
C GLY A 208 -5.04 -5.45 10.63
N ARG A 209 -5.63 -6.26 9.74
CA ARG A 209 -5.15 -7.59 9.30
C ARG A 209 -4.33 -7.54 8.01
N SER A 210 -3.94 -6.37 7.54
CA SER A 210 -3.18 -6.21 6.30
C SER A 210 -1.82 -5.60 6.57
N LEU A 211 -0.81 -6.09 5.87
CA LEU A 211 0.49 -5.44 5.73
C LEU A 211 0.52 -4.73 4.38
N GLN A 212 0.80 -3.43 4.39
CA GLN A 212 0.91 -2.59 3.23
C GLN A 212 2.37 -2.23 3.00
N VAL A 213 2.86 -2.46 1.79
CA VAL A 213 4.23 -2.15 1.40
C VAL A 213 4.18 -1.42 0.06
N THR A 214 4.78 -0.24 0.01
CA THR A 214 5.04 0.48 -1.25
C THR A 214 6.53 0.52 -1.47
N LEU A 215 7.01 -0.31 -2.38
CA LEU A 215 8.40 -0.43 -2.77
C LEU A 215 8.67 0.51 -3.94
N VAL A 216 9.76 1.27 -3.85
CA VAL A 216 10.16 2.21 -4.89
C VAL A 216 11.58 1.88 -5.34
N ASN A 217 11.79 1.97 -6.65
CA ASN A 217 13.11 2.09 -7.24
C ASN A 217 13.18 3.45 -7.94
N THR A 218 13.87 4.40 -7.32
CA THR A 218 13.99 5.76 -7.84
C THR A 218 14.91 5.85 -9.07
N ALA A 219 15.81 4.89 -9.28
CA ALA A 219 16.71 4.89 -10.43
C ALA A 219 15.99 4.55 -11.74
N PHE A 220 14.98 3.68 -11.67
CA PHE A 220 14.17 3.28 -12.83
C PHE A 220 12.73 3.82 -12.78
N GLU A 221 12.44 4.74 -11.86
CA GLU A 221 11.11 5.34 -11.65
C GLU A 221 9.98 4.29 -11.51
N ASN A 222 10.30 3.17 -10.87
CA ASN A 222 9.38 2.05 -10.72
C ASN A 222 8.78 1.98 -9.32
N VAL A 223 7.51 1.59 -9.26
CA VAL A 223 6.76 1.39 -8.02
C VAL A 223 6.11 0.02 -8.03
N LEU A 224 6.25 -0.68 -6.92
CA LEU A 224 5.67 -1.98 -6.68
C LEU A 224 4.91 -1.92 -5.35
N ALA A 225 3.61 -2.14 -5.41
CA ALA A 225 2.77 -2.23 -4.21
C ALA A 225 2.52 -3.70 -3.87
N MET A 226 2.71 -4.04 -2.59
CA MET A 226 2.35 -5.34 -2.04
C MET A 226 1.38 -5.16 -0.88
N THR A 227 0.31 -5.93 -0.89
CA THR A 227 -0.63 -6.05 0.23
C THR A 227 -0.67 -7.49 0.67
N PHE A 228 -0.19 -7.78 1.88
CA PHE A 228 -0.25 -9.12 2.47
C PHE A 228 -1.36 -9.21 3.51
N LEU A 229 -1.96 -10.39 3.63
CA LEU A 229 -2.70 -10.74 4.82
C LEU A 229 -1.71 -10.99 5.95
N LEU A 230 -1.98 -10.44 7.13
CA LEU A 230 -1.16 -10.66 8.32
C LEU A 230 -1.24 -12.16 8.67
N PRO A 231 -0.13 -12.91 8.58
CA PRO A 231 -0.13 -14.34 8.87
C PRO A 231 -0.24 -14.58 10.37
N HIS A 232 -0.69 -15.78 10.72
CA HIS A 232 -0.54 -16.29 12.08
C HIS A 232 0.92 -16.63 12.36
N ALA A 233 1.31 -16.61 13.63
CA ALA A 233 2.62 -17.10 14.03
C ALA A 233 2.79 -18.56 13.56
N PRO A 234 3.97 -18.95 13.05
CA PRO A 234 5.24 -18.22 13.12
C PRO A 234 5.60 -17.41 11.85
N GLY A 235 4.63 -17.08 11.00
CA GLY A 235 4.89 -16.28 9.79
C GLY A 235 5.66 -17.02 8.69
N ALA A 236 5.55 -18.35 8.62
CA ALA A 236 6.26 -19.17 7.63
C ALA A 236 5.88 -18.84 6.18
N VAL A 237 4.68 -18.34 5.97
CA VAL A 237 4.15 -17.94 4.66
C VAL A 237 3.51 -16.57 4.78
N LEU A 238 3.87 -15.65 3.88
CA LEU A 238 3.10 -14.45 3.59
C LEU A 238 2.39 -14.66 2.27
N SER A 239 1.12 -14.26 2.20
CA SER A 239 0.34 -14.37 0.98
C SER A 239 -0.42 -13.06 0.76
N GLY A 240 -0.47 -12.62 -0.48
CA GLY A 240 -0.87 -11.27 -0.79
C GLY A 240 -1.17 -11.02 -2.25
N ILE A 241 -1.37 -9.75 -2.55
CA ILE A 241 -1.46 -9.21 -3.89
C ILE A 241 -0.21 -8.37 -4.13
N MET A 242 0.37 -8.52 -5.30
CA MET A 242 1.48 -7.71 -5.81
C MET A 242 1.01 -7.00 -7.07
N SER A 243 1.26 -5.70 -7.18
CA SER A 243 0.87 -4.88 -8.33
C SER A 243 1.92 -3.84 -8.69
N GLY A 244 2.14 -3.64 -9.99
CA GLY A 244 3.13 -2.72 -10.52
C GLY A 244 3.09 -2.69 -12.05
N THR A 245 4.22 -2.33 -12.66
CA THR A 245 4.41 -2.32 -14.11
C THR A 245 5.14 -3.59 -14.58
N ALA A 246 4.70 -4.20 -15.67
CA ALA A 246 5.35 -5.38 -16.24
C ALA A 246 6.62 -5.00 -17.04
N LEU A 247 7.79 -4.96 -16.38
CA LEU A 247 9.04 -4.45 -16.96
C LEU A 247 9.53 -5.16 -18.24
N HIS A 248 9.20 -6.44 -18.41
CA HIS A 248 9.55 -7.23 -19.60
C HIS A 248 8.35 -7.50 -20.51
N ASP A 249 7.36 -6.62 -20.47
CA ASP A 249 6.25 -6.60 -21.41
C ASP A 249 6.44 -5.45 -22.40
N THR A 250 6.06 -5.65 -23.66
CA THR A 250 6.24 -4.65 -24.74
C THR A 250 5.57 -3.32 -24.40
N ASP A 251 4.45 -3.36 -23.70
CA ASP A 251 3.63 -2.19 -23.39
C ASP A 251 3.80 -1.71 -21.93
N MET A 252 4.69 -2.34 -21.15
CA MET A 252 4.92 -2.05 -19.72
C MET A 252 3.63 -1.89 -18.90
N ARG A 253 2.64 -2.73 -19.18
CA ARG A 253 1.27 -2.55 -18.68
C ARG A 253 1.19 -2.63 -17.14
N PRO A 254 0.31 -1.84 -16.52
CA PRO A 254 -0.10 -2.06 -15.15
C PRO A 254 -0.63 -3.49 -14.98
N SER A 255 -0.08 -4.22 -14.02
CA SER A 255 -0.36 -5.62 -13.77
C SER A 255 -0.51 -5.86 -12.28
N ALA A 256 -1.37 -6.81 -11.93
CA ALA A 256 -1.55 -7.25 -10.56
C ALA A 256 -1.78 -8.76 -10.53
N GLY A 257 -1.34 -9.41 -9.47
CA GLY A 257 -1.53 -10.84 -9.28
C GLY A 257 -1.24 -11.26 -7.84
N ARG A 258 -1.43 -12.56 -7.57
CA ARG A 258 -1.10 -13.13 -6.27
C ARG A 258 0.41 -13.23 -6.11
N VAL A 259 0.85 -13.08 -4.87
CA VAL A 259 2.23 -13.30 -4.44
C VAL A 259 2.24 -14.19 -3.21
N LEU A 260 3.21 -15.08 -3.17
CA LEU A 260 3.48 -15.97 -2.04
C LEU A 260 4.94 -15.79 -1.62
N CYS A 261 5.17 -15.56 -0.34
CA CYS A 261 6.50 -15.43 0.24
C CYS A 261 6.71 -16.55 1.25
N ILE A 262 7.70 -17.42 1.04
CA ILE A 262 8.05 -18.50 1.95
C ILE A 262 9.25 -18.07 2.79
N GLY A 263 9.15 -18.14 4.11
CA GLY A 263 10.25 -17.78 5.01
C GLY A 263 11.46 -18.69 4.79
N MET A 264 12.62 -18.10 4.47
CA MET A 264 13.85 -18.85 4.23
C MET A 264 14.30 -19.75 5.39
N PRO A 265 14.10 -19.39 6.68
CA PRO A 265 14.41 -20.30 7.79
C PRO A 265 13.71 -21.67 7.70
N TYR A 266 12.55 -21.74 7.05
CA TYR A 266 11.79 -22.99 6.87
C TYR A 266 12.25 -23.81 5.65
N LEU A 267 13.14 -23.25 4.83
CA LEU A 267 13.70 -23.94 3.68
C LEU A 267 15.06 -24.59 3.98
N LYS A 268 15.62 -24.46 5.19
CA LYS A 268 17.00 -24.90 5.55
C LYS A 268 18.14 -24.25 4.75
N SER A 269 17.85 -23.31 3.85
CA SER A 269 18.89 -22.42 3.31
C SER A 269 19.40 -21.52 4.42
N ALA A 270 20.72 -21.41 4.57
CA ALA A 270 21.33 -20.43 5.46
C ALA A 270 20.91 -19.02 5.02
N SER A 271 19.97 -18.42 5.75
CA SER A 271 19.76 -16.98 5.69
C SER A 271 21.08 -16.29 6.04
N VAL A 272 21.45 -15.31 5.22
CA VAL A 272 22.53 -14.35 5.46
C VAL A 272 22.57 -13.97 6.93
N ALA A 273 23.75 -14.10 7.53
CA ALA A 273 24.03 -13.73 8.90
C ALA A 273 23.46 -12.34 9.21
N ASP A 274 22.94 -12.22 10.42
CA ASP A 274 22.33 -11.02 11.00
C ASP A 274 23.35 -9.91 11.30
N THR A 275 24.39 -9.78 10.48
CA THR A 275 25.52 -8.87 10.68
C THR A 275 25.45 -7.61 9.82
N ALA A 276 24.36 -7.37 9.09
CA ALA A 276 24.21 -6.13 8.35
C ALA A 276 23.97 -4.97 9.33
N THR A 277 24.99 -4.15 9.53
CA THR A 277 24.86 -2.86 10.20
C THR A 277 23.88 -1.95 9.43
N PRO A 278 23.32 -0.89 10.03
CA PRO A 278 22.31 -0.03 9.38
C PRO A 278 22.74 0.61 8.05
N ASN A 279 24.03 0.55 7.70
CA ASN A 279 24.62 1.06 6.46
C ASN A 279 25.08 -0.03 5.48
N ASP A 280 24.95 -1.32 5.80
CA ASP A 280 25.39 -2.38 4.91
C ASP A 280 24.43 -2.56 3.74
N ARG A 281 25.00 -2.59 2.53
CA ARG A 281 24.32 -2.97 1.29
C ARG A 281 23.44 -4.19 1.58
N ILE A 282 22.14 -4.07 1.30
CA ILE A 282 21.11 -5.07 1.57
C ILE A 282 21.67 -6.46 1.25
N GLY A 283 21.94 -7.25 2.29
CA GLY A 283 22.54 -8.57 2.16
C GLY A 283 21.51 -9.56 1.62
N PHE A 284 21.23 -9.49 0.32
CA PHE A 284 20.48 -10.53 -0.39
C PHE A 284 21.37 -11.77 -0.52
N GLY A 285 20.99 -12.86 0.14
CA GLY A 285 21.63 -14.16 0.03
C GLY A 285 20.89 -14.99 -0.98
N PHE A 286 21.15 -14.70 -2.25
CA PHE A 286 20.25 -15.12 -3.32
C PHE A 286 19.92 -16.62 -3.31
N ALA A 287 18.63 -16.95 -3.33
CA ALA A 287 18.05 -18.24 -3.58
C ALA A 287 18.57 -18.79 -4.92
N PRO A 288 19.36 -19.87 -4.95
CA PRO A 288 20.07 -20.28 -6.16
C PRO A 288 19.12 -20.51 -7.34
N GLY A 289 19.44 -19.97 -8.53
CA GLY A 289 18.75 -20.29 -9.80
C GLY A 289 18.12 -19.09 -10.55
N PRO A 290 17.51 -19.29 -11.72
CA PRO A 290 16.98 -18.20 -12.56
C PRO A 290 15.81 -17.43 -11.92
N ALA A 291 15.58 -16.18 -12.31
CA ALA A 291 14.40 -15.43 -11.86
C ALA A 291 13.08 -15.97 -12.45
N TYR A 292 13.13 -16.68 -13.57
CA TYR A 292 11.96 -17.32 -14.17
C TYR A 292 12.04 -18.83 -14.00
N LEU A 293 10.98 -19.42 -13.46
CA LEU A 293 10.75 -20.86 -13.40
C LEU A 293 9.62 -21.22 -14.33
N GLU A 294 9.68 -22.38 -15.00
CA GLU A 294 8.48 -22.90 -15.65
C GLU A 294 7.35 -23.02 -14.63
N GLY A 295 6.14 -22.66 -15.03
CA GLY A 295 4.91 -22.73 -14.22
C GLY A 295 4.41 -24.17 -14.08
N THR A 296 5.28 -25.06 -13.61
CA THR A 296 4.99 -26.47 -13.36
C THR A 296 5.31 -26.81 -11.91
N THR A 297 4.55 -27.73 -11.33
CA THR A 297 4.79 -28.22 -9.96
C THR A 297 6.22 -28.73 -9.80
N THR A 298 6.74 -29.43 -10.81
CA THR A 298 8.10 -29.98 -10.79
C THR A 298 9.17 -28.89 -10.74
N ALA A 299 9.04 -27.83 -11.55
CA ALA A 299 10.03 -26.75 -11.56
C ALA A 299 10.07 -25.98 -10.22
N ILE A 300 8.90 -25.74 -9.62
CA ILE A 300 8.79 -25.13 -8.29
C ILE A 300 9.36 -26.05 -7.22
N ALA A 301 9.02 -27.34 -7.23
CA ALA A 301 9.56 -28.31 -6.27
C ALA A 301 11.09 -28.42 -6.36
N ASN A 302 11.66 -28.48 -7.57
CA ASN A 302 13.10 -28.47 -7.77
C ASN A 302 13.75 -27.22 -7.18
N ARG A 303 13.10 -26.05 -7.30
CA ARG A 303 13.62 -24.83 -6.68
C ARG A 303 13.58 -24.93 -5.15
N LEU A 304 12.47 -25.34 -4.56
CA LEU A 304 12.35 -25.46 -3.10
C LEU A 304 13.36 -26.46 -2.53
N GLU A 305 13.62 -27.55 -3.26
CA GLU A 305 14.64 -28.53 -2.92
C GLU A 305 16.06 -27.95 -2.96
N VAL A 306 16.41 -27.18 -4.00
CA VAL A 306 17.68 -26.43 -4.08
C VAL A 306 17.82 -25.45 -2.91
N MET A 307 16.70 -24.93 -2.42
CA MET A 307 16.68 -24.06 -1.24
C MET A 307 16.76 -24.83 0.09
N GLY A 308 16.74 -26.17 0.07
CA GLY A 308 17.00 -27.04 1.23
C GLY A 308 15.77 -27.78 1.78
N LEU A 309 14.61 -27.67 1.12
CA LEU A 309 13.43 -28.45 1.47
C LEU A 309 13.61 -29.91 1.04
N ASP A 310 13.14 -30.87 1.84
CA ASP A 310 13.15 -32.27 1.43
C ASP A 310 12.33 -32.47 0.14
N ARG A 311 12.73 -33.41 -0.72
CA ARG A 311 12.10 -33.63 -2.03
C ARG A 311 10.60 -33.89 -1.92
N GLU A 312 10.17 -34.72 -0.97
CA GLU A 312 8.77 -35.07 -0.79
C GLU A 312 7.95 -33.86 -0.33
N LEU A 313 8.47 -33.13 0.65
CA LEU A 313 7.87 -31.89 1.15
C LEU A 313 7.85 -30.79 0.07
N ALA A 314 8.88 -30.70 -0.76
CA ALA A 314 8.97 -29.74 -1.86
C ALA A 314 7.91 -30.01 -2.93
N LEU A 315 7.67 -31.28 -3.27
CA LEU A 315 6.59 -31.67 -4.19
C LEU A 315 5.22 -31.35 -3.59
N LEU A 316 5.03 -31.65 -2.30
CA LEU A 316 3.76 -31.39 -1.61
C LEU A 316 3.47 -29.88 -1.54
N ALA A 317 4.44 -29.06 -1.12
CA ALA A 317 4.31 -27.60 -1.11
C ALA A 317 4.04 -27.06 -2.52
N ALA A 318 4.82 -27.49 -3.52
CA ALA A 318 4.65 -27.03 -4.91
C ALA A 318 3.26 -27.34 -5.48
N SER A 319 2.63 -28.44 -5.04
CA SER A 319 1.29 -28.84 -5.49
C SER A 319 0.19 -27.87 -5.08
N ASP A 320 0.40 -27.11 -4.00
CA ASP A 320 -0.50 -26.03 -3.56
C ASP A 320 -0.03 -24.65 -4.02
N VAL A 321 1.29 -24.42 -4.13
CA VAL A 321 1.86 -23.15 -4.60
C VAL A 321 1.40 -22.81 -6.01
N LEU A 322 1.53 -23.75 -6.97
CA LEU A 322 1.21 -23.46 -8.36
C LEU A 322 -0.28 -23.08 -8.52
N PRO A 323 -1.25 -23.89 -8.05
CA PRO A 323 -2.66 -23.51 -8.11
C PRO A 323 -2.95 -22.22 -7.37
N PHE A 324 -2.32 -21.96 -6.22
CA PHE A 324 -2.51 -20.69 -5.52
C PHE A 324 -2.14 -19.50 -6.41
N LEU A 325 -1.02 -19.56 -7.14
CA LEU A 325 -0.56 -18.47 -8.00
C LEU A 325 -1.37 -18.32 -9.30
N THR A 326 -1.93 -19.42 -9.81
CA THR A 326 -2.61 -19.45 -11.12
C THR A 326 -4.13 -19.49 -11.04
N GLU A 327 -4.72 -19.62 -9.86
CA GLU A 327 -6.17 -19.62 -9.68
C GLU A 327 -6.75 -18.24 -10.00
N ASP A 328 -7.59 -18.21 -11.03
CA ASP A 328 -8.31 -17.02 -11.45
C ASP A 328 -9.24 -16.57 -10.32
N GLY A 329 -9.22 -15.27 -10.02
CA GLY A 329 -10.12 -14.69 -9.02
C GLY A 329 -11.58 -14.77 -9.48
N GLU A 330 -12.48 -15.21 -8.60
CA GLU A 330 -13.91 -15.14 -8.89
C GLU A 330 -14.37 -13.67 -8.93
N ALA A 331 -15.08 -13.29 -9.99
CA ALA A 331 -15.71 -11.98 -10.15
C ALA A 331 -14.77 -10.77 -9.94
N GLY A 332 -13.48 -10.91 -10.25
CA GLY A 332 -12.48 -9.83 -10.08
C GLY A 332 -11.92 -9.70 -8.66
N VAL A 333 -12.23 -10.62 -7.76
CA VAL A 333 -11.67 -10.67 -6.40
C VAL A 333 -10.46 -11.61 -6.38
N ILE A 334 -9.29 -11.06 -6.03
CA ILE A 334 -8.09 -11.87 -5.82
C ILE A 334 -8.08 -12.37 -4.38
N GLN A 335 -8.38 -13.66 -4.17
CA GLN A 335 -8.28 -14.31 -2.87
C GLN A 335 -6.80 -14.59 -2.55
N ALA A 336 -6.22 -13.82 -1.64
CA ALA A 336 -4.80 -13.88 -1.30
C ALA A 336 -4.49 -14.77 -0.08
N GLY A 337 -5.43 -15.59 0.39
CA GLY A 337 -5.25 -16.52 1.51
C GLY A 337 -6.30 -17.63 1.51
N GLY A 338 -6.18 -18.60 2.42
CA GLY A 338 -7.16 -19.67 2.61
C GLY A 338 -6.53 -21.06 2.74
N GLY A 339 -7.30 -22.11 2.44
CA GLY A 339 -6.89 -23.49 2.69
C GLY A 339 -5.54 -23.90 2.06
N ARG A 340 -5.19 -23.33 0.89
CA ARG A 340 -3.91 -23.60 0.22
C ARG A 340 -2.72 -23.01 0.98
N THR A 341 -2.84 -21.77 1.48
CA THR A 341 -1.76 -21.15 2.27
C THR A 341 -1.54 -21.89 3.59
N ASP A 342 -2.62 -22.43 4.18
CA ASP A 342 -2.55 -23.26 5.38
C ASP A 342 -1.93 -24.64 5.11
N ALA A 343 -2.20 -25.23 3.93
CA ALA A 343 -1.55 -26.47 3.51
C ALA A 343 -0.04 -26.28 3.34
N ILE A 344 0.39 -25.24 2.62
CA ILE A 344 1.81 -24.90 2.43
C ILE A 344 2.48 -24.66 3.79
N THR A 345 1.83 -23.91 4.69
CA THR A 345 2.35 -23.65 6.03
C THR A 345 2.58 -24.94 6.82
N ARG A 346 1.62 -25.88 6.79
CA ARG A 346 1.76 -27.17 7.47
C ARG A 346 2.95 -27.98 6.96
N VAL A 347 3.15 -28.03 5.64
CA VAL A 347 4.30 -28.71 5.02
C VAL A 347 5.62 -28.10 5.50
N LEU A 348 5.72 -26.77 5.53
CA LEU A 348 6.93 -26.07 5.96
C LEU A 348 7.22 -26.27 7.46
N LEU A 349 6.20 -26.32 8.31
CA LEU A 349 6.39 -26.53 9.75
C LEU A 349 6.79 -27.95 10.11
N GLN A 350 6.43 -28.95 9.30
CA GLN A 350 6.91 -30.33 9.47
C GLN A 350 8.44 -30.42 9.33
N VAL A 351 9.07 -29.48 8.63
CA VAL A 351 10.53 -29.37 8.49
C VAL A 351 11.21 -29.00 9.82
N GLY A 352 10.51 -28.29 10.70
CA GLY A 352 10.99 -27.91 12.05
C GLY A 352 10.82 -29.01 13.10
N GLY A 353 10.06 -30.06 12.78
CA GLY A 353 9.69 -31.14 13.69
C GLY A 353 10.59 -32.37 13.57
N ARG A 354 11.85 -32.24 13.98
CA ARG A 354 12.56 -33.37 14.59
C ARG A 354 12.99 -32.95 16.00
N THR A 355 12.00 -32.72 16.84
CA THR A 355 12.11 -32.56 18.30
C THR A 355 10.88 -33.21 18.93
N ASP A 356 11.10 -33.82 20.09
CA ASP A 356 10.34 -34.92 20.68
C ASP A 356 8.82 -34.75 20.79
N GLU A 357 8.13 -35.89 20.68
CA GLU A 357 6.67 -36.11 20.59
C GLU A 357 5.78 -35.56 21.71
N GLU A 358 6.24 -34.71 22.62
CA GLU A 358 5.53 -34.47 23.89
C GLU A 358 4.75 -33.16 24.03
N ASN A 359 4.66 -32.27 23.03
CA ASN A 359 4.01 -30.95 23.23
C ASN A 359 3.00 -30.48 22.17
N VAL A 360 2.51 -31.35 21.27
CA VAL A 360 1.62 -30.92 20.17
C VAL A 360 0.15 -30.70 20.62
N THR A 361 -0.23 -30.98 21.86
CA THR A 361 -1.66 -31.05 22.23
C THR A 361 -2.33 -29.72 22.64
N THR A 362 -1.68 -28.55 22.60
CA THR A 362 -2.23 -27.37 23.33
C THR A 362 -2.54 -26.12 22.50
N ILE A 363 -2.65 -26.15 21.16
CA ILE A 363 -2.87 -24.89 20.39
C ILE A 363 -4.09 -24.87 19.45
N TYR A 364 -4.91 -25.94 19.38
CA TYR A 364 -6.15 -25.88 18.59
C TYR A 364 -7.35 -26.46 19.36
N PRO A 365 -8.17 -25.63 20.03
CA PRO A 365 -9.52 -26.04 20.39
C PRO A 365 -10.40 -25.95 19.14
N TRP A 366 -11.03 -27.07 18.83
CA TRP A 366 -12.07 -27.21 17.82
C TRP A 366 -13.31 -26.38 18.20
N SER A 367 -13.73 -25.48 17.31
CA SER A 367 -15.14 -25.11 17.07
C SER A 367 -15.23 -24.18 15.88
#